data_AF-A0AAU7TLC3-F1
#
_entry.id   AF-A0AAU7TLC3-F1
#
_cell.length_a   1.000
_cell.length_b   1.000
_cell.length_c   1.000
_cell.angle_alpha   90.00
_cell.angle_beta   90.00
_cell.angle_gamma   90.00
#
_symmetry.space_group_name_H-M   'P 1'
#
loop_
_entity.id
_entity.type
_entity.pdbx_description
1 polymer ?
#
loop_
_entity_poly.entity_id
_entity_poly.type
_entity_poly.pdbx_seq_one_letter_code
_entity_poly.pdbx_strand_id
1 'polypeptide(L)'
;MLRGLLAEALETVAAGLPRQAQVGVAREAGRGVGWCENVAVPGDRAADGRQLVEVAEYRGEASVIVAATQLGSAYSEQRKRQIVDEWVEFFRSGPTPIRSLRFTTRTPKRLFDALSGQHQLTSLEVKWGDYNDLSALSGMPHLRTLRLAGASKVENLAHLAALQHVETLQVDGLQGLVDASPLGRMRAVKDLELGGDWMTPRNVRVQSLSFLAQMPQLERLLAHTLIVDDLDYTPLLSLPNLKKVRVMATRGMTPPYEQLVHRLPWDS
;
A
#
# COMPACT_ATOMS: atom_id res chain seq x y z
N MET A 1 16.84 11.56 21.89
CA MET A 1 17.00 10.34 22.71
C MET A 1 16.41 9.09 22.07
N LEU A 2 15.28 9.13 21.35
CA LEU A 2 14.71 7.93 20.69
C LEU A 2 15.51 7.36 19.50
N ARG A 3 16.47 8.10 18.91
CA ARG A 3 17.36 7.59 17.85
C ARG A 3 18.49 6.70 18.37
N GLY A 4 18.89 6.84 19.63
CA GLY A 4 19.98 6.04 20.22
C GLY A 4 19.53 4.64 20.65
N LEU A 5 18.33 4.53 21.23
CA LEU A 5 17.78 3.27 21.73
C LEU A 5 17.40 2.26 20.62
N LEU A 6 17.17 2.73 19.39
CA LEU A 6 16.88 1.84 18.25
C LEU A 6 18.14 1.15 17.69
N ALA A 7 19.32 1.77 17.85
CA ALA A 7 20.58 1.21 17.38
C ALA A 7 21.07 0.07 18.28
N GLU A 8 20.96 0.23 19.60
CA GLU A 8 21.36 -0.82 20.57
C GLU A 8 20.45 -2.06 20.50
N ALA A 9 19.16 -1.89 20.19
CA ALA A 9 18.22 -3.01 20.08
C ALA A 9 18.48 -3.90 18.85
N LEU A 10 19.04 -3.35 17.76
CA LEU A 10 19.37 -4.10 16.54
C LEU A 10 20.71 -4.84 16.66
N GLU A 11 21.69 -4.29 17.38
CA GLU A 11 22.98 -4.98 17.61
C GLU A 11 22.81 -6.23 18.49
N THR A 12 21.88 -6.18 19.45
CA THR A 12 21.69 -7.27 20.41
C THR A 12 21.11 -8.55 19.76
N VAL A 13 20.36 -8.42 18.66
CA VAL A 13 19.77 -9.56 17.94
C VAL A 13 20.76 -10.22 16.96
N ALA A 14 21.77 -9.48 16.48
CA ALA A 14 22.76 -9.98 15.53
C ALA A 14 23.85 -10.88 16.15
N ALA A 15 23.96 -10.90 17.49
CA ALA A 15 25.02 -11.61 18.22
C ALA A 15 24.82 -13.15 18.30
N GLY A 16 23.67 -13.67 17.86
CA GLY A 16 23.33 -15.10 17.98
C GLY A 16 23.39 -15.94 16.68
N LEU A 17 23.78 -15.35 15.54
CA LEU A 17 23.75 -16.04 14.24
C LEU A 17 25.17 -16.34 13.70
N PRO A 18 25.35 -17.46 12.96
CA PRO A 18 26.65 -17.84 12.41
C PRO A 18 27.18 -16.78 11.41
N ARG A 19 28.49 -16.51 11.45
CA ARG A 19 29.20 -15.41 10.72
C ARG A 19 28.90 -15.31 9.21
N GLN A 20 28.43 -16.38 8.56
CA GLN A 20 28.05 -16.36 7.15
C GLN A 20 26.68 -15.70 6.88
N ALA A 21 25.79 -15.63 7.89
CA ALA A 21 24.48 -14.97 7.80
C ALA A 21 24.53 -13.45 8.07
N GLN A 22 25.62 -12.95 8.68
CA GLN A 22 25.78 -11.54 9.03
C GLN A 22 26.11 -10.64 7.82
N VAL A 23 26.64 -11.20 6.73
CA VAL A 23 27.09 -10.43 5.56
C VAL A 23 25.94 -10.10 4.58
N GLY A 24 24.87 -10.91 4.58
CA GLY A 24 23.69 -10.69 3.72
C GLY A 24 22.64 -9.75 4.29
N VAL A 25 22.38 -9.82 5.61
CA VAL A 25 21.29 -9.07 6.26
C VAL A 25 21.65 -7.59 6.49
N ALA A 26 22.93 -7.29 6.72
CA ALA A 26 23.37 -5.93 7.07
C ALA A 26 23.47 -4.96 5.87
N ARG A 27 23.55 -5.47 4.64
CA ARG A 27 23.73 -4.61 3.44
C ARG A 27 22.42 -4.00 2.89
N GLU A 28 21.27 -4.56 3.25
CA GLU A 28 19.96 -4.04 2.80
C GLU A 28 19.29 -3.10 3.82
N ALA A 29 19.62 -3.19 5.10
CA ALA A 29 19.10 -2.27 6.13
C ALA A 29 19.61 -0.81 5.99
N GLY A 30 20.65 -0.59 5.17
CA GLY A 30 21.29 0.72 4.97
C GLY A 30 20.80 1.53 3.77
N ARG A 31 19.87 1.01 2.94
CA ARG A 31 19.22 1.78 1.88
C ARG A 31 17.76 1.98 2.26
N GLY A 32 17.51 3.03 3.03
CA GLY A 32 16.16 3.53 3.26
C GLY A 32 15.55 4.02 1.95
N VAL A 33 14.97 3.11 1.16
CA VAL A 33 13.95 3.44 0.16
C VAL A 33 12.63 3.57 0.91
N GLY A 34 12.48 4.74 1.53
CA GLY A 34 11.23 5.15 2.16
C GLY A 34 10.11 5.24 1.12
N TRP A 35 8.91 4.93 1.58
CA TRP A 35 7.69 4.96 0.81
C TRP A 35 7.44 6.27 0.04
N CYS A 36 7.03 6.12 -1.21
CA CYS A 36 6.51 7.17 -2.11
C CYS A 36 7.42 8.37 -2.41
N GLU A 37 8.71 8.38 -2.05
CA GLU A 37 9.60 9.46 -2.53
C GLU A 37 10.27 9.13 -3.88
N ASN A 38 10.41 7.86 -4.26
CA ASN A 38 11.22 7.48 -5.44
C ASN A 38 10.62 6.48 -6.43
N VAL A 39 9.33 6.12 -6.32
CA VAL A 39 8.66 5.36 -7.40
C VAL A 39 7.65 6.27 -8.08
N ALA A 40 8.17 7.21 -8.87
CA ALA A 40 7.36 7.85 -9.91
C ALA A 40 6.91 6.76 -10.88
N VAL A 41 5.64 6.34 -10.78
CA VAL A 41 5.03 5.55 -11.85
C VAL A 41 4.84 6.50 -13.03
N PRO A 42 5.30 6.17 -14.25
CA PRO A 42 5.12 7.05 -15.40
C PRO A 42 3.64 7.43 -15.58
N GLY A 43 3.33 8.72 -15.47
CA GLY A 43 1.96 9.25 -15.57
C GLY A 43 1.27 9.58 -14.23
N ASP A 44 1.95 9.43 -13.09
CA ASP A 44 1.38 9.71 -11.77
C ASP A 44 1.21 11.22 -11.51
N ARG A 45 0.09 11.78 -11.98
CA ARG A 45 -0.35 13.16 -11.69
C ARG A 45 -0.69 13.42 -10.21
N ALA A 46 -0.63 12.39 -9.35
CA ALA A 46 -0.91 12.55 -7.92
C ALA A 46 0.15 13.37 -7.17
N ALA A 47 1.34 13.58 -7.76
CA ALA A 47 2.42 14.36 -7.14
C ALA A 47 2.17 15.89 -7.12
N ASP A 48 1.29 16.43 -7.98
CA ASP A 48 1.14 17.88 -8.19
C ASP A 48 -0.04 18.52 -7.43
N GLY A 49 -0.65 17.80 -6.47
CA GLY A 49 -1.80 18.29 -5.73
C GLY A 49 -1.46 19.40 -4.74
N ARG A 50 -2.36 20.38 -4.55
CA ARG A 50 -2.20 21.39 -3.50
C ARG A 50 -2.43 20.75 -2.14
N GLN A 51 -1.52 20.97 -1.19
CA GLN A 51 -1.68 20.51 0.18
C GLN A 51 -2.60 21.45 0.96
N LEU A 52 -3.66 20.89 1.55
CA LEU A 52 -4.67 21.57 2.33
C LEU A 52 -4.78 20.92 3.71
N VAL A 53 -4.90 21.74 4.75
CA VAL A 53 -5.21 21.29 6.11
C VAL A 53 -6.72 21.42 6.35
N GLU A 54 -7.30 22.55 5.95
CA GLU A 54 -8.69 22.91 6.20
C GLU A 54 -9.51 22.90 4.90
N VAL A 55 -10.78 22.51 5.00
CA VAL A 55 -11.71 22.54 3.86
C VAL A 55 -11.86 23.96 3.30
N ALA A 56 -11.79 24.97 4.18
CA ALA A 56 -11.87 26.38 3.81
C ALA A 56 -10.73 26.86 2.88
N GLU A 57 -9.67 26.05 2.69
CA GLU A 57 -8.58 26.33 1.75
C GLU A 57 -8.88 25.81 0.33
N TYR A 58 -9.83 24.90 0.18
CA TYR A 58 -10.22 24.31 -1.10
C TYR A 58 -10.87 25.36 -2.02
N ARG A 59 -10.44 25.38 -3.29
CA ARG A 59 -10.85 26.35 -4.31
C ARG A 59 -11.38 25.67 -5.59
N GLY A 60 -11.68 24.37 -5.53
CA GLY A 60 -12.19 23.61 -6.68
C GLY A 60 -11.11 22.84 -7.43
N GLU A 61 -9.96 22.59 -6.82
CA GLU A 61 -8.85 21.86 -7.42
C GLU A 61 -9.23 20.41 -7.74
N ALA A 62 -8.83 19.92 -8.92
CA ALA A 62 -9.05 18.52 -9.31
C ALA A 62 -8.07 17.54 -8.62
N SER A 63 -6.96 18.04 -8.08
CA SER A 63 -5.94 17.27 -7.35
C SER A 63 -5.66 17.91 -5.99
N VAL A 64 -5.89 17.15 -4.92
CA VAL A 64 -5.80 17.65 -3.53
C VAL A 64 -5.00 16.69 -2.68
N ILE A 65 -4.11 17.25 -1.85
CA ILE A 65 -3.42 16.54 -0.79
C ILE A 65 -4.01 17.02 0.55
N VAL A 66 -4.64 16.13 1.31
CA VAL A 66 -5.26 16.44 2.60
C VAL A 66 -4.31 16.03 3.73
N ALA A 67 -3.93 17.02 4.56
CA ALA A 67 -3.11 16.85 5.76
C ALA A 67 -3.91 17.25 7.01
N ALA A 68 -5.08 16.65 7.20
CA ALA A 68 -6.09 17.06 8.19
C ALA A 68 -5.83 16.57 9.63
N THR A 69 -4.78 15.78 9.86
CA THR A 69 -4.48 15.19 11.18
C THR A 69 -3.00 15.35 11.52
N GLN A 70 -2.60 14.92 12.74
CA GLN A 70 -1.22 15.07 13.23
C GLN A 70 -0.72 16.53 13.21
N LEU A 71 -1.64 17.47 13.44
CA LEU A 71 -1.36 18.90 13.43
C LEU A 71 -0.54 19.30 14.66
N GLY A 72 0.36 20.27 14.47
CA GLY A 72 1.23 20.80 15.50
C GLY A 72 0.48 21.57 16.60
N SER A 73 1.24 22.14 17.54
CA SER A 73 0.71 22.91 18.68
C SER A 73 -0.03 24.20 18.30
N ALA A 74 0.07 24.64 17.04
CA ALA A 74 -0.70 25.77 16.52
C ALA A 74 -2.22 25.53 16.54
N TYR A 75 -2.67 24.28 16.60
CA TYR A 75 -4.09 23.91 16.63
C TYR A 75 -4.49 23.39 18.01
N SER A 76 -5.60 23.87 18.54
CA SER A 76 -6.22 23.28 19.73
C SER A 76 -6.78 21.89 19.42
N GLU A 77 -6.89 21.01 20.42
CA GLU A 77 -7.48 19.68 20.23
C GLU A 77 -8.92 19.73 19.72
N GLN A 78 -9.67 20.76 20.08
CA GLN A 78 -10.99 21.01 19.52
C GLN A 78 -10.93 21.33 18.03
N ARG A 79 -10.02 22.23 17.60
CA ARG A 79 -9.88 22.59 16.18
C ARG A 79 -9.41 21.41 15.34
N LYS A 80 -8.47 20.59 15.85
CA LYS A 80 -8.03 19.35 15.19
C LYS A 80 -9.20 18.41 14.89
N ARG A 81 -10.11 18.24 15.85
CA ARG A 81 -11.33 17.43 15.66
C ARG A 81 -12.27 18.04 14.63
N GLN A 82 -12.52 19.34 14.73
CA GLN A 82 -13.37 20.08 13.80
C GLN A 82 -12.88 20.01 12.36
N ILE A 83 -11.57 20.13 12.12
CA ILE A 83 -11.00 20.01 10.76
C ILE A 83 -11.34 18.66 10.14
N VAL A 84 -11.23 17.57 10.92
CA VAL A 84 -11.62 16.24 10.43
C VAL A 84 -13.13 16.16 10.19
N ASP A 85 -13.95 16.73 11.07
CA ASP A 85 -15.42 16.76 10.92
C ASP A 85 -15.83 17.53 9.65
N GLU A 86 -15.17 18.66 9.37
CA GLU A 86 -15.38 19.47 8.17
C GLU A 86 -15.06 18.67 6.90
N TRP A 87 -13.92 17.96 6.86
CA TRP A 87 -13.58 17.10 5.72
C TRP A 87 -14.54 15.93 5.54
N VAL A 88 -14.99 15.32 6.66
CA VAL A 88 -16.01 14.26 6.62
C VAL A 88 -17.30 14.78 6.00
N GLU A 89 -17.79 15.93 6.44
CA GLU A 89 -19.02 16.54 5.91
C GLU A 89 -18.84 16.94 4.44
N PHE A 90 -17.70 17.53 4.10
CA PHE A 90 -17.36 17.89 2.72
C PHE A 90 -17.49 16.70 1.75
N PHE A 91 -16.90 15.55 2.07
CA PHE A 91 -17.00 14.36 1.22
C PHE A 91 -18.38 13.68 1.26
N ARG A 92 -19.14 13.82 2.36
CA ARG A 92 -20.52 13.29 2.46
C ARG A 92 -21.54 14.15 1.71
N SER A 93 -21.28 15.44 1.54
CA SER A 93 -22.20 16.38 0.90
C SER A 93 -22.48 16.06 -0.58
N GLY A 94 -21.61 15.27 -1.21
CA GLY A 94 -21.78 14.75 -2.56
C GLY A 94 -20.47 14.66 -3.32
N PRO A 95 -20.49 14.18 -4.57
CA PRO A 95 -19.32 14.12 -5.44
C PRO A 95 -18.64 15.49 -5.56
N THR A 96 -17.36 15.54 -5.23
CA THR A 96 -16.55 16.76 -5.33
C THR A 96 -15.91 16.87 -6.72
N PRO A 97 -15.40 18.04 -7.13
CA PRO A 97 -14.57 18.15 -8.34
C PRO A 97 -13.23 17.38 -8.26
N ILE A 98 -12.83 16.90 -7.07
CA ILE A 98 -11.57 16.22 -6.83
C ILE A 98 -11.57 14.86 -7.55
N ARG A 99 -10.57 14.65 -8.42
CA ARG A 99 -10.34 13.40 -9.15
C ARG A 99 -9.08 12.67 -8.69
N SER A 100 -8.15 13.38 -8.05
CA SER A 100 -6.93 12.83 -7.46
C SER A 100 -6.85 13.27 -6.00
N LEU A 101 -6.91 12.32 -5.08
CA LEU A 101 -6.95 12.59 -3.64
C LEU A 101 -5.83 11.82 -2.93
N ARG A 102 -5.03 12.54 -2.16
CA ARG A 102 -4.00 11.95 -1.30
C ARG A 102 -4.22 12.38 0.15
N PHE A 103 -4.20 11.43 1.08
CA PHE A 103 -4.08 11.72 2.51
C PHE A 103 -2.65 11.44 2.98
N THR A 104 -1.94 12.46 3.47
CA THR A 104 -0.54 12.37 3.89
C THR A 104 -0.35 12.20 5.39
N THR A 105 -1.43 12.26 6.16
CA THR A 105 -1.45 12.05 7.60
C THR A 105 -2.42 10.93 7.96
N ARG A 106 -2.43 10.51 9.23
CA ARG A 106 -3.35 9.46 9.71
C ARG A 106 -4.78 9.75 9.29
N THR A 107 -5.37 8.86 8.51
CA THR A 107 -6.75 8.97 8.03
C THR A 107 -7.67 8.15 8.95
N PRO A 108 -8.50 8.81 9.79
CA PRO A 108 -9.42 8.09 10.66
C PRO A 108 -10.47 7.34 9.83
N LYS A 109 -10.94 6.19 10.33
CA LYS A 109 -11.97 5.38 9.64
C LYS A 109 -13.14 6.21 9.11
N ARG A 110 -13.71 7.10 9.94
CA ARG A 110 -14.85 7.96 9.56
C ARG A 110 -14.58 8.87 8.35
N LEU A 111 -13.33 9.31 8.17
CA LEU A 111 -12.92 10.15 7.05
C LEU A 111 -12.74 9.31 5.79
N PHE A 112 -12.18 8.11 5.91
CA PHE A 112 -12.13 7.16 4.80
C PHE A 112 -13.53 6.73 4.34
N ASP A 113 -14.43 6.38 5.28
CA ASP A 113 -15.80 5.97 4.99
C ASP A 113 -16.61 7.07 4.28
N ALA A 114 -16.29 8.35 4.55
CA ALA A 114 -16.93 9.49 3.92
C ALA A 114 -16.70 9.55 2.40
N LEU A 115 -15.73 8.80 1.86
CA LEU A 115 -15.42 8.74 0.44
C LEU A 115 -16.40 7.89 -0.37
N SER A 116 -17.33 7.16 0.26
CA SER A 116 -18.22 6.20 -0.41
C SER A 116 -19.06 6.77 -1.57
N GLY A 117 -19.36 8.07 -1.56
CA GLY A 117 -20.05 8.77 -2.65
C GLY A 117 -19.15 9.45 -3.69
N GLN A 118 -17.82 9.35 -3.55
CA GLN A 118 -16.85 10.04 -4.42
C GLN A 118 -16.54 9.23 -5.69
N HIS A 119 -17.59 8.93 -6.47
CA HIS A 119 -17.54 8.06 -7.66
C HIS A 119 -16.65 8.59 -8.79
N GLN A 120 -16.35 9.89 -8.78
CA GLN A 120 -15.53 10.58 -9.77
C GLN A 120 -14.01 10.39 -9.58
N LEU A 121 -13.58 9.82 -8.44
CA LEU A 121 -12.16 9.63 -8.16
C LEU A 121 -11.50 8.71 -9.19
N THR A 122 -10.33 9.13 -9.65
CA THR A 122 -9.46 8.40 -10.58
C THR A 122 -8.16 7.96 -9.91
N SER A 123 -7.73 8.66 -8.87
CA SER A 123 -6.58 8.30 -8.04
C SER A 123 -6.90 8.54 -6.56
N LEU A 124 -6.61 7.54 -5.73
CA LEU A 124 -6.72 7.62 -4.27
C LEU A 124 -5.45 7.07 -3.62
N GLU A 125 -4.81 7.88 -2.79
CA GLU A 125 -3.67 7.49 -1.97
C GLU A 125 -3.93 7.78 -0.50
N VAL A 126 -3.75 6.79 0.37
CA VAL A 126 -3.84 6.96 1.82
C VAL A 126 -2.55 6.48 2.44
N LYS A 127 -1.74 7.40 2.98
CA LYS A 127 -0.44 7.08 3.58
C LYS A 127 -0.54 6.29 4.88
N TRP A 128 -1.57 6.53 5.68
CA TRP A 128 -1.77 5.81 6.93
C TRP A 128 -3.23 5.74 7.30
N GLY A 129 -3.84 4.58 7.08
CA GLY A 129 -5.24 4.31 7.42
C GLY A 129 -5.44 3.73 8.82
N ASP A 130 -6.57 4.07 9.45
CA ASP A 130 -7.16 3.27 10.54
C ASP A 130 -8.44 2.55 10.08
N TYR A 131 -8.51 2.21 8.79
CA TYR A 131 -9.61 1.47 8.19
C TYR A 131 -9.37 -0.05 8.29
N ASN A 132 -10.44 -0.77 8.56
CA ASN A 132 -10.51 -2.23 8.55
C ASN A 132 -11.47 -2.76 7.47
N ASP A 133 -12.30 -1.88 6.93
CA ASP A 133 -13.27 -2.16 5.88
C ASP A 133 -12.99 -1.24 4.69
N LEU A 134 -12.99 -1.83 3.50
CA LEU A 134 -12.72 -1.17 2.22
C LEU A 134 -14.01 -0.91 1.42
N SER A 135 -15.19 -1.12 2.01
CA SER A 135 -16.50 -0.96 1.36
C SER A 135 -16.69 0.41 0.69
N ALA A 136 -16.12 1.48 1.25
CA ALA A 136 -16.14 2.83 0.69
C ALA A 136 -15.56 2.90 -0.74
N LEU A 137 -14.70 1.97 -1.14
CA LEU A 137 -14.09 1.93 -2.47
C LEU A 137 -15.01 1.29 -3.52
N SER A 138 -15.95 0.43 -3.11
CA SER A 138 -16.74 -0.42 -4.04
C SER A 138 -17.52 0.38 -5.10
N GLY A 139 -17.80 1.65 -4.83
CA GLY A 139 -18.50 2.57 -5.72
C GLY A 139 -17.59 3.44 -6.59
N MET A 140 -16.29 3.17 -6.76
CA MET A 140 -15.39 4.04 -7.52
C MET A 140 -15.06 3.48 -8.93
N PRO A 141 -16.00 3.52 -9.90
CA PRO A 141 -15.82 2.87 -11.20
C PRO A 141 -14.73 3.52 -12.06
N HIS A 142 -14.33 4.75 -11.75
CA HIS A 142 -13.32 5.48 -12.51
C HIS A 142 -11.91 5.36 -11.91
N LEU A 143 -11.75 4.69 -10.77
CA LEU A 143 -10.46 4.55 -10.10
C LEU A 143 -9.47 3.78 -10.99
N ARG A 144 -8.30 4.37 -11.21
CA ARG A 144 -7.17 3.82 -11.98
C ARG A 144 -5.97 3.54 -11.08
N THR A 145 -5.77 4.38 -10.08
CA THR A 145 -4.67 4.25 -9.11
C THR A 145 -5.23 4.18 -7.70
N LEU A 146 -4.85 3.13 -6.98
CA LEU A 146 -5.20 2.95 -5.56
C LEU A 146 -3.95 2.59 -4.78
N ARG A 147 -3.60 3.44 -3.81
CA ARG A 147 -2.50 3.18 -2.86
C ARG A 147 -3.00 3.30 -1.43
N LEU A 148 -2.87 2.22 -0.67
CA LEU A 148 -3.35 2.11 0.70
C LEU A 148 -2.22 1.64 1.60
N ALA A 149 -1.77 2.50 2.51
CA ALA A 149 -0.71 2.21 3.45
C ALA A 149 -1.22 2.17 4.89
N GLY A 150 -0.55 1.36 5.71
CA GLY A 150 -0.95 1.13 7.10
C GLY A 150 -2.28 0.38 7.21
N ALA A 151 -2.60 -0.52 6.26
CA ALA A 151 -3.84 -1.31 6.21
C ALA A 151 -3.90 -2.44 7.27
N SER A 152 -3.31 -2.22 8.45
CA SER A 152 -3.02 -3.25 9.48
C SER A 152 -4.21 -4.02 10.00
N LYS A 153 -5.40 -3.44 9.88
CA LYS A 153 -6.67 -4.02 10.33
C LYS A 153 -7.53 -4.56 9.18
N VAL A 154 -7.05 -4.49 7.95
CA VAL A 154 -7.75 -5.02 6.79
C VAL A 154 -7.50 -6.52 6.73
N GLU A 155 -8.56 -7.29 6.89
CA GLU A 155 -8.54 -8.75 6.88
C GLU A 155 -9.11 -9.33 5.57
N ASN A 156 -9.82 -8.50 4.79
CA ASN A 156 -10.55 -8.93 3.60
C ASN A 156 -10.43 -7.90 2.46
N LEU A 157 -10.08 -8.39 1.27
CA LEU A 157 -9.92 -7.59 0.05
C LEU A 157 -11.09 -7.72 -0.94
N ALA A 158 -12.21 -8.34 -0.54
CA ALA A 158 -13.37 -8.58 -1.41
C ALA A 158 -13.91 -7.30 -2.08
N HIS A 159 -13.87 -6.17 -1.39
CA HIS A 159 -14.31 -4.88 -1.95
C HIS A 159 -13.39 -4.36 -3.07
N LEU A 160 -12.10 -4.75 -3.08
CA LEU A 160 -11.19 -4.40 -4.17
C LEU A 160 -11.52 -5.15 -5.46
N ALA A 161 -12.10 -6.35 -5.37
CA ALA A 161 -12.50 -7.13 -6.53
C ALA A 161 -13.53 -6.43 -7.43
N ALA A 162 -14.27 -5.43 -6.91
CA ALA A 162 -15.21 -4.63 -7.69
C ALA A 162 -14.53 -3.55 -8.54
N LEU A 163 -13.26 -3.23 -8.28
CA LEU A 163 -12.53 -2.14 -8.94
C LEU A 163 -11.94 -2.60 -10.28
N GLN A 164 -12.82 -2.78 -11.28
CA GLN A 164 -12.48 -3.39 -12.57
C GLN A 164 -11.55 -2.55 -13.48
N HIS A 165 -11.26 -1.31 -13.11
CA HIS A 165 -10.42 -0.42 -13.90
C HIS A 165 -9.13 0.03 -13.20
N VAL A 166 -8.85 -0.45 -11.99
CA VAL A 166 -7.59 -0.13 -11.31
C VAL A 166 -6.44 -0.78 -12.06
N GLU A 167 -5.49 0.03 -12.52
CA GLU A 167 -4.28 -0.39 -13.24
C GLU A 167 -3.08 -0.48 -12.29
N THR A 168 -3.04 0.37 -11.27
CA THR A 168 -2.01 0.37 -10.22
C THR A 168 -2.66 0.16 -8.86
N LEU A 169 -2.34 -0.96 -8.21
CA LEU A 169 -2.78 -1.31 -6.88
C LEU A 169 -1.58 -1.51 -5.95
N GLN A 170 -1.48 -0.68 -4.93
CA GLN A 170 -0.53 -0.85 -3.84
C GLN A 170 -1.28 -0.93 -2.51
N VAL A 171 -1.09 -2.02 -1.77
CA VAL A 171 -1.68 -2.17 -0.45
C VAL A 171 -0.65 -2.77 0.49
N ASP A 172 -0.32 -2.03 1.55
CA ASP A 172 0.65 -2.49 2.51
C ASP A 172 0.26 -2.24 3.96
N GLY A 173 1.04 -2.87 4.84
CA GLY A 173 0.65 -3.08 6.22
C GLY A 173 -0.50 -4.07 6.27
N LEU A 174 -0.46 -5.16 5.51
CA LEU A 174 -1.55 -6.14 5.48
C LEU A 174 -1.46 -7.18 6.62
N GLN A 175 -1.15 -6.75 7.85
CA GLN A 175 -0.86 -7.71 8.94
C GLN A 175 -2.04 -8.61 9.35
N GLY A 176 -3.29 -8.17 9.09
CA GLY A 176 -4.50 -8.98 9.33
C GLY A 176 -4.94 -9.84 8.15
N LEU A 177 -4.31 -9.70 6.97
CA LEU A 177 -4.73 -10.41 5.78
C LEU A 177 -4.26 -11.86 5.81
N VAL A 178 -5.15 -12.78 5.46
CA VAL A 178 -4.84 -14.22 5.30
C VAL A 178 -5.08 -14.69 3.86
N ASP A 179 -6.14 -14.19 3.23
CA ASP A 179 -6.55 -14.59 1.88
C ASP A 179 -6.48 -13.42 0.89
N ALA A 180 -5.54 -13.48 -0.04
CA ALA A 180 -5.40 -12.53 -1.15
C ALA A 180 -6.17 -12.94 -2.41
N SER A 181 -6.88 -14.08 -2.40
CA SER A 181 -7.61 -14.60 -3.56
C SER A 181 -8.60 -13.65 -4.22
N PRO A 182 -9.26 -12.71 -3.50
CA PRO A 182 -10.15 -11.75 -4.15
C PRO A 182 -9.48 -10.89 -5.22
N LEU A 183 -8.17 -10.66 -5.13
CA LEU A 183 -7.41 -9.86 -6.10
C LEU A 183 -7.37 -10.49 -7.49
N GLY A 184 -7.50 -11.82 -7.61
CA GLY A 184 -7.53 -12.53 -8.89
C GLY A 184 -8.70 -12.10 -9.81
N ARG A 185 -9.71 -11.41 -9.26
CA ARG A 185 -10.86 -10.87 -10.01
C ARG A 185 -10.61 -9.49 -10.61
N MET A 186 -9.49 -8.84 -10.29
CA MET A 186 -9.16 -7.50 -10.78
C MET A 186 -8.50 -7.58 -12.16
N ARG A 187 -9.27 -7.31 -13.22
CA ARG A 187 -8.86 -7.58 -14.60
C ARG A 187 -7.94 -6.54 -15.23
N ALA A 188 -7.83 -5.34 -14.64
CA ALA A 188 -7.05 -4.24 -15.20
C ALA A 188 -5.69 -4.03 -14.52
N VAL A 189 -5.44 -4.67 -13.37
CA VAL A 189 -4.21 -4.43 -12.57
C VAL A 189 -2.99 -4.90 -13.34
N LYS A 190 -2.10 -3.95 -13.65
CA LYS A 190 -0.80 -4.18 -14.30
C LYS A 190 0.36 -4.02 -13.32
N ASP A 191 0.22 -3.15 -12.32
CA ASP A 191 1.20 -2.95 -11.26
C ASP A 191 0.56 -3.30 -9.91
N LEU A 192 1.06 -4.37 -9.29
CA LEU A 192 0.59 -4.87 -8.01
C LEU A 192 1.73 -4.84 -6.99
N GLU A 193 1.50 -4.17 -5.88
CA GLU A 193 2.38 -4.17 -4.71
C GLU A 193 1.60 -4.57 -3.45
N LEU A 194 2.10 -5.60 -2.76
CA LEU A 194 1.50 -6.14 -1.54
C LEU A 194 2.58 -6.40 -0.50
N GLY A 195 2.38 -5.92 0.73
CA GLY A 195 3.42 -6.06 1.74
C GLY A 195 3.04 -5.70 3.17
N GLY A 196 4.03 -5.87 4.04
CA GLY A 196 4.06 -5.30 5.37
C GLY A 196 4.36 -3.81 5.36
N ASP A 197 4.16 -3.17 6.50
CA ASP A 197 4.50 -1.76 6.68
C ASP A 197 6.03 -1.61 6.73
N TRP A 198 6.59 -0.70 5.93
CA TRP A 198 8.02 -0.38 5.97
C TRP A 198 8.49 0.19 7.31
N MET A 199 7.60 0.84 8.06
CA MET A 199 7.92 1.39 9.38
C MET A 199 7.99 0.31 10.46
N THR A 200 7.30 -0.81 10.24
CA THR A 200 7.33 -1.96 11.12
C THR A 200 7.49 -3.22 10.26
N PRO A 201 8.74 -3.67 10.01
CA PRO A 201 9.04 -4.77 9.09
C PRO A 201 8.54 -6.10 9.66
N ARG A 202 7.23 -6.26 9.67
CA ARG A 202 6.51 -7.46 10.03
C ARG A 202 6.13 -8.09 8.71
N ASN A 203 6.68 -9.28 8.50
CA ASN A 203 6.30 -10.09 7.37
C ASN A 203 4.79 -10.34 7.42
N VAL A 204 4.12 -10.09 6.30
CA VAL A 204 2.72 -10.46 6.10
C VAL A 204 2.69 -11.90 5.61
N ARG A 205 1.71 -12.67 6.05
CA ARG A 205 1.52 -14.06 5.62
C ARG A 205 0.21 -14.17 4.86
N VAL A 206 0.25 -14.77 3.68
CA VAL A 206 -0.94 -15.13 2.93
C VAL A 206 -0.92 -16.61 2.60
N GLN A 207 -2.08 -17.21 2.42
CA GLN A 207 -2.17 -18.65 2.20
C GLN A 207 -1.47 -19.10 0.91
N SER A 208 -1.69 -18.37 -0.20
CA SER A 208 -1.27 -18.80 -1.53
C SER A 208 -1.14 -17.62 -2.52
N LEU A 209 -0.31 -17.79 -3.55
CA LEU A 209 -0.25 -16.91 -4.73
C LEU A 209 -1.06 -17.43 -5.92
N SER A 210 -1.83 -18.51 -5.76
CA SER A 210 -2.60 -19.15 -6.84
C SER A 210 -3.54 -18.19 -7.59
N PHE A 211 -4.00 -17.12 -6.94
CA PHE A 211 -4.83 -16.09 -7.57
C PHE A 211 -4.14 -15.37 -8.75
N LEU A 212 -2.81 -15.34 -8.78
CA LEU A 212 -2.03 -14.75 -9.87
C LEU A 212 -2.30 -15.44 -11.22
N ALA A 213 -2.67 -16.72 -11.21
CA ALA A 213 -3.06 -17.43 -12.44
C ALA A 213 -4.28 -16.78 -13.14
N GLN A 214 -5.08 -16.00 -12.42
CA GLN A 214 -6.23 -15.26 -12.96
C GLN A 214 -5.88 -13.83 -13.42
N MET A 215 -4.60 -13.43 -13.32
CA MET A 215 -4.09 -12.09 -13.62
C MET A 215 -3.04 -12.09 -14.75
N PRO A 216 -3.32 -12.65 -15.94
CA PRO A 216 -2.33 -12.74 -17.03
C PRO A 216 -1.88 -11.38 -17.56
N GLN A 217 -2.63 -10.31 -17.27
CA GLN A 217 -2.28 -8.93 -17.63
C GLN A 217 -1.21 -8.29 -16.73
N LEU A 218 -0.81 -8.94 -15.63
CA LEU A 218 0.11 -8.35 -14.66
C LEU A 218 1.50 -8.15 -15.27
N GLU A 219 2.02 -6.93 -15.15
CA GLU A 219 3.33 -6.54 -15.69
C GLU A 219 4.37 -6.36 -14.58
N ARG A 220 3.95 -5.92 -13.40
CA ARG A 220 4.82 -5.71 -12.25
C ARG A 220 4.19 -6.28 -10.98
N LEU A 221 4.98 -7.05 -10.24
CA LEU A 221 4.61 -7.58 -8.92
C LEU A 221 5.71 -7.34 -7.90
N LEU A 222 5.46 -6.52 -6.88
CA LEU A 222 6.35 -6.39 -5.72
C LEU A 222 5.68 -6.93 -4.45
N ALA A 223 6.29 -7.93 -3.84
CA ALA A 223 5.81 -8.58 -2.62
C ALA A 223 6.97 -8.87 -1.64
N HIS A 224 7.78 -7.83 -1.37
CA HIS A 224 9.10 -7.91 -0.72
C HIS A 224 9.04 -8.29 0.77
N THR A 225 7.88 -8.20 1.40
CA THR A 225 7.63 -8.52 2.83
C THR A 225 6.48 -9.50 3.01
N LEU A 226 6.06 -10.17 1.93
CA LEU A 226 4.98 -11.14 1.93
C LEU A 226 5.57 -12.56 1.90
N ILE A 227 5.11 -13.42 2.82
CA ILE A 227 5.38 -14.85 2.88
C ILE A 227 4.12 -15.59 2.46
N VAL A 228 4.30 -16.60 1.63
CA VAL A 228 3.24 -17.53 1.25
C VAL A 228 3.32 -18.78 2.12
N ASP A 229 2.22 -19.17 2.75
CA ASP A 229 2.19 -20.30 3.69
C ASP A 229 2.42 -21.66 3.00
N ASP A 230 1.87 -21.86 1.81
CA ASP A 230 2.01 -23.09 1.03
C ASP A 230 3.39 -23.24 0.36
N LEU A 231 4.23 -22.19 0.42
CA LEU A 231 5.55 -22.10 -0.22
C LEU A 231 5.52 -22.34 -1.74
N ASP A 232 4.36 -22.28 -2.38
CA ASP A 232 4.19 -22.44 -3.82
C ASP A 232 4.26 -21.08 -4.54
N TYR A 233 5.40 -20.86 -5.18
CA TYR A 233 5.69 -19.70 -6.01
C TYR A 233 5.63 -20.04 -7.51
N THR A 234 5.22 -21.25 -7.89
CA THR A 234 5.01 -21.62 -9.30
C THR A 234 3.99 -20.72 -10.03
N PRO A 235 2.96 -20.11 -9.39
CA PRO A 235 2.07 -19.18 -10.08
C PRO A 235 2.80 -18.00 -10.75
N LEU A 236 3.96 -17.58 -10.24
CA LEU A 236 4.77 -16.51 -10.83
C LEU A 236 5.30 -16.88 -12.23
N LEU A 237 5.60 -18.16 -12.46
CA LEU A 237 6.13 -18.65 -13.73
C LEU A 237 5.10 -18.68 -14.85
N SER A 238 3.82 -18.56 -14.50
CA SER A 238 2.68 -18.64 -15.43
C SER A 238 2.20 -17.26 -15.91
N LEU A 239 2.84 -16.18 -15.48
CA LEU A 239 2.47 -14.81 -15.84
C LEU A 239 3.15 -14.39 -17.16
N PRO A 240 2.42 -14.31 -18.29
CA PRO A 240 3.03 -14.15 -19.62
C PRO A 240 3.56 -12.74 -19.90
N ASN A 241 3.03 -11.72 -19.22
CA ASN A 241 3.36 -10.31 -19.46
C ASN A 241 4.24 -9.70 -18.36
N LEU A 242 4.74 -10.51 -17.43
CA LEU A 242 5.52 -10.03 -16.31
C LEU A 242 6.84 -9.43 -16.83
N LYS A 243 7.11 -8.18 -16.43
CA LYS A 243 8.29 -7.38 -16.77
C LYS A 243 9.14 -7.05 -15.55
N LYS A 244 8.56 -7.17 -14.35
CA LYS A 244 9.25 -6.87 -13.10
C LYS A 244 8.65 -7.68 -11.96
N VAL A 245 9.47 -8.40 -11.21
CA VAL A 245 9.02 -9.14 -10.02
C VAL A 245 10.01 -9.08 -8.88
N ARG A 246 9.48 -8.99 -7.65
CA ARG A 246 10.23 -9.23 -6.43
C ARG A 246 9.35 -9.90 -5.40
N VAL A 247 9.83 -10.98 -4.79
CA VAL A 247 9.21 -11.60 -3.62
C VAL A 247 10.25 -11.81 -2.53
N MET A 248 9.81 -12.00 -1.30
CA MET A 248 10.73 -12.26 -0.20
C MET A 248 11.32 -13.68 -0.27
N ALA A 249 12.65 -13.78 -0.18
CA ALA A 249 13.33 -15.07 -0.07
C ALA A 249 12.86 -15.82 1.20
N THR A 250 12.29 -17.00 0.99
CA THR A 250 11.80 -17.85 2.08
C THR A 250 12.43 -19.24 1.95
N ARG A 251 12.77 -19.88 3.07
CA ARG A 251 13.30 -21.26 3.04
C ARG A 251 12.20 -22.22 2.60
N GLY A 252 12.50 -23.10 1.64
CA GLY A 252 11.58 -24.14 1.17
C GLY A 252 10.64 -23.70 0.03
N MET A 253 10.88 -22.53 -0.57
CA MET A 253 10.14 -22.10 -1.77
C MET A 253 10.19 -23.14 -2.88
N THR A 254 9.05 -23.33 -3.54
CA THR A 254 8.91 -24.12 -4.76
C THR A 254 8.46 -23.23 -5.91
N PRO A 255 9.28 -22.99 -6.94
CA PRO A 255 10.68 -23.40 -7.06
C PRO A 255 11.60 -22.61 -6.11
N PRO A 256 12.86 -23.06 -5.90
CA PRO A 256 13.82 -22.34 -5.07
C PRO A 256 14.04 -20.89 -5.53
N TYR A 257 14.30 -19.99 -4.58
CA TYR A 257 14.48 -18.56 -4.82
C TYR A 257 15.45 -18.25 -5.98
N GLU A 258 16.61 -18.90 -6.01
CA GLU A 258 17.61 -18.69 -7.06
C GLU A 258 17.08 -19.04 -8.47
N GLN A 259 16.23 -20.05 -8.58
CA GLN A 259 15.59 -20.39 -9.85
C GLN A 259 14.57 -19.32 -10.27
N LEU A 260 13.83 -18.75 -9.33
CA LEU A 260 12.92 -17.64 -9.63
C LEU A 260 13.68 -16.42 -10.15
N VAL A 261 14.77 -16.04 -9.47
CA VAL A 261 15.65 -14.92 -9.89
C VAL A 261 16.19 -15.13 -11.30
N HIS A 262 16.59 -16.36 -11.65
CA HIS A 262 17.11 -16.67 -12.98
C HIS A 262 16.04 -16.71 -14.07
N ARG A 263 14.81 -17.12 -13.74
CA ARG A 263 13.74 -17.37 -14.74
C ARG A 263 12.79 -16.20 -14.96
N LEU A 264 12.75 -15.24 -14.05
CA LEU A 264 11.82 -14.12 -14.07
C LEU A 264 12.56 -12.79 -14.21
N PRO A 265 11.92 -11.72 -14.69
CA PRO A 265 12.52 -10.40 -14.77
C PRO A 265 12.62 -9.78 -13.37
N TRP A 266 13.65 -10.18 -12.64
CA TRP A 266 13.83 -9.87 -11.24
C TRP A 266 14.22 -8.40 -11.00
N ASP A 267 13.64 -7.78 -9.99
CA ASP A 267 14.07 -6.45 -9.52
C ASP A 267 15.28 -6.59 -8.58
N SER A 268 16.43 -6.10 -9.03
CA SER A 268 17.72 -6.13 -8.32
C SER A 268 17.85 -5.08 -7.24
#